data_AF-A0A961VB79-F1
#
_entry.id   AF-A0A961VB79-F1
#
_cell.length_a   1.000
_cell.length_b   1.000
_cell.length_c   1.000
_cell.angle_alpha   90.00
_cell.angle_beta   90.00
_cell.angle_gamma   90.00
#
_symmetry.space_group_name_H-M   'P 1'
#
loop_
_entity.id
_entity.type
_entity.pdbx_description
1 polymer ?
#
loop_
_entity_poly.entity_id
_entity_poly.type
_entity_poly.pdbx_seq_one_letter_code
_entity_poly.pdbx_strand_id
1 'polypeptide(L)'
;MIGDPGVNRLVGNNGNDVLKGLNGADQLLGGGGDDWLYVDNLDTQAHGGTGIDRLIVVNGNGVTNAVGAKGIEIATGNAGNDTFDGTGATENLTLRGLAGDDALTGGSGDDFLFGGSGADQLVGGIGLDRLFIDENDTVVDGGGGTEDRVIVQQLASAATGVTVDMGASNVEVAFGNLKNDTF
;
A
#
# COMPACT_ATOMS: atom_id res chain seq x y z
N MET A 1 -10.63 12.04 16.74
CA MET A 1 -11.15 11.07 17.73
C MET A 1 -10.06 10.11 18.12
N ILE A 2 -9.90 9.83 19.42
CA ILE A 2 -8.93 8.85 19.93
C ILE A 2 -9.68 7.91 20.86
N GLY A 3 -9.46 6.61 20.69
CA GLY A 3 -9.96 5.55 21.55
C GLY A 3 -9.24 5.46 22.89
N ASP A 4 -9.56 4.40 23.64
CA ASP A 4 -8.81 3.88 24.76
C ASP A 4 -8.21 2.51 24.38
N PRO A 5 -7.38 1.87 25.23
CA PRO A 5 -6.80 0.56 24.90
C PRO A 5 -7.81 -0.62 24.83
N GLY A 6 -9.11 -0.35 24.95
CA GLY A 6 -10.18 -1.35 24.91
C GLY A 6 -10.68 -1.59 23.49
N VAL A 7 -11.87 -2.20 23.36
CA VAL A 7 -12.55 -2.32 22.06
C VAL A 7 -13.41 -1.09 21.84
N ASN A 8 -13.15 -0.36 20.77
CA ASN A 8 -13.79 0.90 20.46
C ASN A 8 -14.46 0.89 19.09
N ARG A 9 -15.45 1.76 18.95
CA ARG A 9 -16.07 2.10 17.67
C ARG A 9 -15.98 3.60 17.48
N LEU A 10 -15.13 4.03 16.56
CA LEU A 10 -14.86 5.43 16.24
C LEU A 10 -15.55 5.78 14.91
N VAL A 11 -16.34 6.86 14.89
CA VAL A 11 -17.11 7.30 13.71
C VAL A 11 -16.89 8.79 13.49
N GLY A 12 -16.26 9.18 12.37
CA GLY A 12 -15.97 10.58 12.01
C GLY A 12 -17.21 11.36 11.58
N ASN A 13 -18.06 10.73 10.76
CA ASN A 13 -19.22 11.35 10.07
C ASN A 13 -18.75 12.24 8.92
N ASN A 14 -19.29 13.44 8.75
CA ASN A 14 -18.85 14.36 7.71
C ASN A 14 -17.74 15.26 8.23
N GLY A 15 -16.75 15.57 7.40
CA GLY A 15 -15.59 16.38 7.72
C GLY A 15 -14.30 15.61 7.52
N ASN A 16 -13.17 16.28 7.73
CA ASN A 16 -11.87 15.63 7.65
C ASN A 16 -11.46 15.23 9.08
N ASP A 17 -11.62 13.96 9.40
CA ASP A 17 -11.42 13.41 10.73
C ASP A 17 -10.06 12.70 10.88
N VAL A 18 -9.65 12.55 12.14
CA VAL A 18 -8.48 11.75 12.52
C VAL A 18 -8.92 10.73 13.53
N LEU A 19 -8.89 9.44 13.21
CA LEU A 19 -9.33 8.32 14.05
C LEU A 19 -8.11 7.51 14.49
N LYS A 20 -7.99 7.25 15.80
CA LYS A 20 -6.92 6.44 16.38
C LYS A 20 -7.49 5.45 17.37
N GLY A 21 -7.48 4.16 17.05
CA GLY A 21 -7.93 3.08 17.94
C GLY A 21 -7.06 2.93 19.19
N LEU A 22 -5.74 3.00 18.98
CA LEU A 22 -4.69 2.58 19.93
C LEU A 22 -4.54 1.07 19.92
N ASN A 23 -4.51 0.42 21.09
CA ASN A 23 -4.55 -1.04 21.17
C ASN A 23 -6.01 -1.47 21.27
N GLY A 24 -6.29 -2.71 20.91
CA GLY A 24 -7.63 -3.28 21.04
C GLY A 24 -8.20 -3.61 19.68
N ALA A 25 -9.33 -4.31 19.66
CA ALA A 25 -9.92 -4.75 18.41
C ALA A 25 -10.96 -3.72 17.93
N ASP A 26 -10.52 -2.62 17.32
CA ASP A 26 -11.37 -1.47 17.07
C ASP A 26 -12.07 -1.49 15.70
N GLN A 27 -13.03 -0.57 15.57
CA GLN A 27 -13.68 -0.21 14.30
C GLN A 27 -13.51 1.28 14.06
N LEU A 28 -12.82 1.64 12.98
CA LEU A 28 -12.59 3.01 12.57
C LEU A 28 -13.37 3.29 11.28
N LEU A 29 -14.33 4.21 11.34
CA LEU A 29 -15.17 4.61 10.21
C LEU A 29 -15.03 6.13 10.00
N GLY A 30 -14.35 6.56 8.94
CA GLY A 30 -14.15 7.97 8.60
C GLY A 30 -15.47 8.66 8.30
N GLY A 31 -16.12 8.24 7.22
CA GLY A 31 -17.42 8.75 6.81
C GLY A 31 -17.31 9.51 5.50
N GLY A 32 -17.42 10.84 5.52
CA GLY A 32 -17.24 11.64 4.33
C GLY A 32 -16.34 12.83 4.57
N GLY A 33 -15.44 13.11 3.63
CA GLY A 33 -14.32 14.04 3.80
C GLY A 33 -13.01 13.28 3.69
N ASP A 34 -11.89 13.97 3.89
CA ASP A 34 -10.56 13.36 3.80
C ASP A 34 -10.08 12.94 5.19
N ASP A 35 -10.15 11.64 5.49
CA ASP A 35 -9.92 11.11 6.82
C ASP A 35 -8.52 10.51 7.00
N TRP A 36 -8.06 10.46 8.26
CA TRP A 36 -6.85 9.76 8.67
C TRP A 36 -7.19 8.66 9.68
N LEU A 37 -6.94 7.42 9.33
CA LEU A 37 -7.17 6.23 10.14
C LEU A 37 -5.83 5.65 10.58
N TYR A 38 -5.57 5.65 11.88
CA TYR A 38 -4.39 5.01 12.48
C TYR A 38 -4.81 3.65 13.04
N VAL A 39 -4.33 2.59 12.40
CA VAL A 39 -4.75 1.21 12.65
C VAL A 39 -3.61 0.34 13.14
N ASP A 40 -3.92 -0.70 13.90
CA ASP A 40 -2.98 -1.76 14.21
C ASP A 40 -3.51 -3.16 13.79
N ASN A 41 -2.74 -4.19 14.10
CA ASN A 41 -3.04 -5.57 13.69
C ASN A 41 -4.17 -6.24 14.48
N LEU A 42 -4.71 -5.59 15.50
CA LEU A 42 -5.86 -6.06 16.27
C LEU A 42 -7.16 -5.48 15.72
N ASP A 43 -7.11 -4.36 15.00
CA ASP A 43 -8.28 -3.69 14.47
C ASP A 43 -9.08 -4.56 13.50
N THR A 44 -10.40 -4.49 13.65
CA THR A 44 -11.33 -5.36 12.90
C THR A 44 -11.88 -4.68 11.66
N GLN A 45 -11.93 -3.34 11.65
CA GLN A 45 -12.43 -2.55 10.52
C GLN A 45 -11.73 -1.20 10.45
N ALA A 46 -11.35 -0.82 9.24
CA ALA A 46 -10.96 0.54 8.89
C ALA A 46 -11.60 0.87 7.54
N HIS A 47 -12.51 1.85 7.52
CA HIS A 47 -13.18 2.34 6.33
C HIS A 47 -12.99 3.86 6.26
N GLY A 48 -12.45 4.36 5.14
CA GLY A 48 -12.32 5.79 4.89
C GLY A 48 -13.70 6.38 4.58
N GLY A 49 -14.29 5.92 3.50
CA GLY A 49 -15.65 6.29 3.11
C GLY A 49 -15.64 7.08 1.80
N THR A 50 -16.12 8.32 1.81
CA THR A 50 -16.08 9.19 0.63
C THR A 50 -15.05 10.29 0.82
N GLY A 51 -14.14 10.48 -0.13
CA GLY A 51 -13.12 11.52 -0.04
C GLY A 51 -11.77 10.94 -0.43
N ILE A 52 -10.68 11.54 0.05
CA ILE A 52 -9.33 10.98 -0.05
C ILE A 52 -8.85 10.61 1.34
N ASP A 53 -8.94 9.32 1.63
CA ASP A 53 -8.72 8.75 2.93
C ASP A 53 -7.34 8.10 3.06
N ARG A 54 -6.81 8.15 4.28
CA ARG A 54 -5.43 7.72 4.59
C ARG A 54 -5.43 6.70 5.70
N LEU A 55 -4.92 5.51 5.41
CA LEU A 55 -4.64 4.47 6.40
C LEU A 55 -3.16 4.47 6.77
N ILE A 56 -2.86 4.54 8.06
CA ILE A 56 -1.50 4.48 8.61
C ILE A 56 -1.43 3.33 9.61
N VAL A 57 -0.58 2.35 9.34
CA VAL A 57 -0.38 1.22 10.26
C VAL A 57 0.59 1.61 11.36
N VAL A 58 0.26 1.28 12.62
CA VAL A 58 1.08 1.57 13.80
C VAL A 58 1.49 0.30 14.55
N ASN A 59 2.34 0.45 15.57
CA ASN A 59 2.77 -0.62 16.50
C ASN A 59 3.64 -1.76 15.90
N GLY A 60 4.06 -1.67 14.64
CA GLY A 60 5.14 -2.47 14.06
C GLY A 60 4.78 -3.92 13.70
N ASN A 61 3.54 -4.33 13.95
CA ASN A 61 2.99 -5.57 13.38
C ASN A 61 2.28 -5.21 12.07
N GLY A 62 2.39 -6.08 11.07
CA GLY A 62 1.71 -5.91 9.81
C GLY A 62 0.20 -6.14 9.91
N VAL A 63 -0.55 -5.59 8.95
CA VAL A 63 -2.01 -5.72 8.82
C VAL A 63 -2.41 -6.32 7.48
N THR A 64 -3.63 -6.83 7.40
CA THR A 64 -4.28 -7.13 6.11
C THR A 64 -5.49 -6.22 5.95
N ASN A 65 -5.51 -5.39 4.91
CA ASN A 65 -6.60 -4.46 4.64
C ASN A 65 -6.98 -4.44 3.15
N ALA A 66 -8.28 -4.62 2.87
CA ALA A 66 -8.83 -4.51 1.53
C ALA A 66 -9.09 -3.05 1.16
N VAL A 67 -8.03 -2.24 1.09
CA VAL A 67 -8.05 -0.78 0.96
C VAL A 67 -9.02 -0.28 -0.13
N GLY A 68 -9.10 -0.97 -1.28
CA GLY A 68 -10.03 -0.59 -2.35
C GLY A 68 -11.50 -0.76 -1.98
N ALA A 69 -11.85 -1.89 -1.34
CA ALA A 69 -13.22 -2.12 -0.86
C ALA A 69 -13.58 -1.26 0.38
N LYS A 70 -12.59 -0.59 0.97
CA LYS A 70 -12.74 0.24 2.17
C LYS A 70 -12.75 1.74 1.88
N GLY A 71 -12.60 2.15 0.61
CA GLY A 71 -12.48 3.55 0.22
C GLY A 71 -11.27 4.18 0.90
N ILE A 72 -10.10 3.58 0.72
CA ILE A 72 -8.82 4.09 1.21
C ILE A 72 -7.91 4.25 0.00
N GLU A 73 -7.55 5.49 -0.31
CA GLU A 73 -6.76 5.82 -1.51
C GLU A 73 -5.26 5.85 -1.19
N ILE A 74 -4.89 6.06 0.07
CA ILE A 74 -3.49 6.11 0.50
C ILE A 74 -3.30 5.20 1.70
N ALA A 75 -2.46 4.18 1.57
CA ALA A 75 -2.12 3.28 2.66
C ALA A 75 -0.61 3.28 2.90
N THR A 76 -0.20 3.39 4.16
CA THR A 76 1.20 3.32 4.57
C THR A 76 1.34 2.30 5.70
N GLY A 77 2.11 1.27 5.43
CA GLY A 77 2.47 0.18 6.33
C GLY A 77 3.47 0.58 7.40
N ASN A 78 4.12 -0.42 8.00
CA ASN A 78 5.11 -0.22 9.05
C ASN A 78 6.39 -1.06 8.86
N ALA A 79 6.85 -1.76 9.90
CA ALA A 79 8.03 -2.61 9.85
C ALA A 79 7.69 -4.12 9.83
N GLY A 80 6.40 -4.45 9.84
CA GLY A 80 5.89 -5.81 9.73
C GLY A 80 5.17 -6.01 8.41
N ASN A 81 4.91 -7.27 8.09
CA ASN A 81 4.39 -7.68 6.79
C ASN A 81 2.94 -7.25 6.57
N ASP A 82 2.75 -6.20 5.78
CA ASP A 82 1.47 -5.60 5.45
C ASP A 82 0.90 -6.16 4.14
N THR A 83 -0.42 -6.25 4.06
CA THR A 83 -1.15 -6.63 2.85
C THR A 83 -2.20 -5.56 2.57
N PHE A 84 -2.03 -4.83 1.46
CA PHE A 84 -2.98 -3.85 0.96
C PHE A 84 -3.58 -4.33 -0.36
N ASP A 85 -4.87 -4.66 -0.33
CA ASP A 85 -5.63 -5.14 -1.49
C ASP A 85 -6.53 -4.02 -2.05
N GLY A 86 -6.10 -3.47 -3.18
CA GLY A 86 -6.74 -2.43 -3.96
C GLY A 86 -7.67 -2.93 -5.06
N THR A 87 -7.88 -4.24 -5.24
CA THR A 87 -8.57 -4.81 -6.42
C THR A 87 -9.98 -4.26 -6.69
N GLY A 88 -10.64 -3.71 -5.68
CA GLY A 88 -11.95 -3.07 -5.78
C GLY A 88 -11.94 -1.56 -6.04
N ALA A 89 -10.77 -0.92 -6.05
CA ALA A 89 -10.62 0.52 -6.27
C ALA A 89 -10.65 0.86 -7.77
N THR A 90 -11.27 1.98 -8.08
CA THR A 90 -11.26 2.58 -9.44
C THR A 90 -10.45 3.86 -9.50
N GLU A 91 -10.13 4.40 -8.34
CA GLU A 91 -9.35 5.58 -8.05
C GLU A 91 -7.85 5.23 -8.03
N ASN A 92 -7.01 6.23 -8.23
CA ASN A 92 -5.57 6.05 -8.11
C ASN A 92 -5.18 5.83 -6.65
N LEU A 93 -4.44 4.76 -6.39
CA LEU A 93 -3.94 4.38 -5.09
C LEU A 93 -2.47 4.80 -4.91
N THR A 94 -2.11 5.07 -3.66
CA THR A 94 -0.71 5.16 -3.23
C THR A 94 -0.51 4.21 -2.06
N LEU A 95 0.13 3.07 -2.34
CA LEU A 95 0.36 1.99 -1.37
C LEU A 95 1.85 1.95 -1.04
N ARG A 96 2.19 1.99 0.24
CA ARG A 96 3.57 1.95 0.73
C ARG A 96 3.69 0.86 1.79
N GLY A 97 4.45 -0.19 1.53
CA GLY A 97 4.73 -1.25 2.51
C GLY A 97 5.67 -0.77 3.62
N LEU A 98 6.77 -0.12 3.21
CA LEU A 98 7.88 0.37 4.03
C LEU A 98 8.90 -0.72 4.38
N ALA A 99 8.77 -1.44 5.48
CA ALA A 99 9.70 -2.50 5.83
C ALA A 99 8.93 -3.74 6.24
N GLY A 100 9.46 -4.91 5.92
CA GLY A 100 8.73 -6.16 6.05
C GLY A 100 8.59 -6.81 4.68
N ASP A 101 8.01 -8.01 4.64
CA ASP A 101 7.68 -8.66 3.37
C ASP A 101 6.21 -8.34 3.05
N ASP A 102 5.99 -7.31 2.25
CA ASP A 102 4.69 -6.70 2.02
C ASP A 102 4.01 -7.22 0.74
N ALA A 103 2.68 -7.19 0.70
CA ALA A 103 1.88 -7.56 -0.46
C ALA A 103 0.96 -6.39 -0.85
N LEU A 104 1.30 -5.72 -1.95
CA LEU A 104 0.63 -4.53 -2.44
C LEU A 104 -0.04 -4.85 -3.77
N THR A 105 -1.37 -4.77 -3.81
CA THR A 105 -2.15 -4.91 -5.04
C THR A 105 -2.91 -3.61 -5.29
N GLY A 106 -2.72 -3.00 -6.45
CA GLY A 106 -3.50 -1.86 -6.90
C GLY A 106 -4.89 -2.25 -7.38
N GLY A 107 -5.54 -1.33 -8.09
CA GLY A 107 -6.91 -1.42 -8.58
C GLY A 107 -6.96 -1.21 -10.09
N SER A 108 -7.96 -0.45 -10.54
CA SER A 108 -8.09 -0.07 -11.95
C SER A 108 -7.66 1.37 -12.25
N GLY A 109 -7.06 2.05 -11.29
CA GLY A 109 -6.54 3.42 -11.40
C GLY A 109 -5.07 3.44 -11.82
N ASP A 110 -4.50 4.64 -11.96
CA ASP A 110 -3.05 4.78 -12.19
C ASP A 110 -2.32 4.80 -10.84
N ASP A 111 -1.83 3.64 -10.40
CA ASP A 111 -1.41 3.43 -9.02
C ASP A 111 0.09 3.66 -8.81
N PHE A 112 0.44 3.94 -7.55
CA PHE A 112 1.81 4.01 -7.09
C PHE A 112 2.03 3.00 -5.96
N LEU A 113 2.84 1.98 -6.24
CA LEU A 113 3.15 0.91 -5.30
C LEU A 113 4.61 1.00 -4.92
N PHE A 114 4.88 1.17 -3.63
CA PHE A 114 6.22 1.20 -3.07
C PHE A 114 6.36 0.03 -2.10
N GLY A 115 7.11 -1.02 -2.46
CA GLY A 115 7.36 -2.16 -1.57
C GLY A 115 8.11 -1.67 -0.34
N GLY A 116 9.35 -1.24 -0.58
CA GLY A 116 10.20 -0.71 0.46
C GLY A 116 11.38 -1.64 0.65
N SER A 117 11.67 -2.04 1.88
CA SER A 117 12.73 -3.01 2.18
C SER A 117 12.14 -4.32 2.67
N GLY A 118 12.58 -5.42 2.10
CA GLY A 118 12.08 -6.76 2.41
C GLY A 118 11.65 -7.45 1.13
N ALA A 119 11.13 -8.65 1.22
CA ALA A 119 10.74 -9.43 0.06
C ALA A 119 9.30 -9.13 -0.33
N ASP A 120 9.08 -8.05 -1.09
CA ASP A 120 7.72 -7.58 -1.36
C ASP A 120 7.11 -8.23 -2.62
N GLN A 121 5.79 -8.11 -2.72
CA GLN A 121 4.99 -8.48 -3.89
C GLN A 121 4.18 -7.26 -4.34
N LEU A 122 4.42 -6.78 -5.55
CA LEU A 122 3.75 -5.62 -6.12
C LEU A 122 2.99 -6.02 -7.39
N VAL A 123 1.69 -5.78 -7.40
CA VAL A 123 0.79 -6.01 -8.54
C VAL A 123 0.04 -4.72 -8.84
N GLY A 124 0.33 -4.07 -9.97
CA GLY A 124 -0.28 -2.80 -10.37
C GLY A 124 -1.78 -2.92 -10.56
N GLY A 125 -2.21 -3.73 -11.53
CA GLY A 125 -3.62 -3.93 -11.82
C GLY A 125 -3.94 -3.43 -13.21
N ILE A 126 -5.08 -2.76 -13.41
CA ILE A 126 -5.36 -2.10 -14.69
C ILE A 126 -5.01 -0.63 -14.51
N GLY A 127 -4.34 -0.02 -15.48
CA GLY A 127 -4.04 1.40 -15.41
C GLY A 127 -2.64 1.67 -15.94
N LEU A 128 -2.11 2.85 -15.60
CA LEU A 128 -0.70 3.19 -15.78
C LEU A 128 0.00 3.17 -14.43
N ASP A 129 0.54 2.01 -14.07
CA ASP A 129 1.05 1.79 -12.74
C ASP A 129 2.55 2.11 -12.63
N ARG A 130 2.95 2.54 -11.45
CA ARG A 130 4.36 2.76 -11.09
C ARG A 130 4.72 1.90 -9.89
N LEU A 131 5.52 0.88 -10.15
CA LEU A 131 6.02 -0.05 -9.16
C LEU A 131 7.45 0.34 -8.78
N PHE A 132 7.66 0.70 -7.53
CA PHE A 132 8.94 1.09 -6.97
C PHE A 132 9.50 -0.09 -6.18
N ILE A 133 10.48 -0.77 -6.79
CA ILE A 133 10.97 -2.07 -6.33
C ILE A 133 12.40 -1.99 -5.81
N ASP A 134 12.84 -3.01 -5.07
CA ASP A 134 14.24 -3.23 -4.69
C ASP A 134 14.77 -4.58 -5.20
N GLU A 135 15.97 -4.99 -4.75
CA GLU A 135 16.59 -6.26 -5.14
C GLU A 135 16.05 -7.51 -4.44
N ASN A 136 15.23 -7.35 -3.40
CA ASN A 136 14.65 -8.42 -2.59
C ASN A 136 13.22 -8.76 -3.01
N ASP A 137 12.55 -7.88 -3.75
CA ASP A 137 11.20 -8.07 -4.25
C ASP A 137 11.04 -9.35 -5.07
N THR A 138 9.98 -10.08 -4.75
CA THR A 138 9.76 -11.45 -5.25
C THR A 138 8.71 -11.52 -6.35
N VAL A 139 7.82 -10.54 -6.40
CA VAL A 139 6.80 -10.41 -7.45
C VAL A 139 6.73 -8.95 -7.87
N VAL A 140 6.86 -8.74 -9.17
CA VAL A 140 6.66 -7.45 -9.83
C VAL A 140 5.78 -7.72 -11.03
N ASP A 141 4.56 -7.20 -11.02
CA ASP A 141 3.59 -7.38 -12.09
C ASP A 141 2.88 -6.04 -12.35
N GLY A 142 3.07 -5.44 -13.52
CA GLY A 142 2.34 -4.23 -13.93
C GLY A 142 0.84 -4.48 -14.08
N GLY A 143 0.46 -5.70 -14.49
CA GLY A 143 -0.92 -6.11 -14.69
C GLY A 143 -1.46 -5.84 -16.10
N GLY A 144 -2.73 -5.45 -16.19
CA GLY A 144 -3.51 -5.27 -17.41
C GLY A 144 -3.50 -3.84 -17.97
N GLY A 145 -2.37 -3.13 -17.84
CA GLY A 145 -2.13 -1.78 -18.35
C GLY A 145 -1.44 -1.74 -19.71
N THR A 146 -1.23 -0.53 -20.23
CA THR A 146 -0.26 -0.30 -21.31
C THR A 146 0.56 0.90 -20.90
N GLU A 147 1.87 0.74 -20.67
CA GLU A 147 2.83 1.74 -20.16
C GLU A 147 3.12 1.67 -18.65
N ASP A 148 2.97 0.49 -18.05
CA ASP A 148 3.38 0.21 -16.68
C ASP A 148 4.88 0.39 -16.52
N ARG A 149 5.25 0.94 -15.37
CA ARG A 149 6.62 1.38 -15.10
C ARG A 149 7.17 0.73 -13.85
N VAL A 150 8.34 0.13 -14.00
CA VAL A 150 9.16 -0.29 -12.87
C VAL A 150 10.27 0.72 -12.63
N ILE A 151 10.43 1.11 -11.37
CA ILE A 151 11.50 1.98 -10.90
C ILE A 151 12.26 1.22 -9.83
N VAL A 152 13.48 0.81 -10.15
CA VAL A 152 14.38 0.19 -9.18
C VAL A 152 14.91 1.27 -8.24
N GLN A 153 14.59 1.14 -6.95
CA GLN A 153 15.03 2.07 -5.92
C GLN A 153 16.48 1.80 -5.51
N GLN A 154 17.16 2.84 -5.03
CA GLN A 154 18.47 2.69 -4.40
C GLN A 154 18.29 2.59 -2.89
N LEU A 155 18.21 1.38 -2.36
CA LEU A 155 18.35 1.17 -0.92
C LEU A 155 19.83 1.18 -0.54
N ALA A 156 20.13 1.64 0.68
CA ALA A 156 21.49 1.65 1.20
C ALA A 156 22.05 0.22 1.35
N SER A 157 21.18 -0.77 1.50
CA SER A 157 21.48 -2.21 1.58
C SER A 157 21.76 -2.87 0.22
N ALA A 158 21.40 -2.23 -0.90
CA ALA A 158 21.47 -2.84 -2.23
C ALA A 158 22.90 -3.20 -2.64
N ALA A 159 23.19 -4.51 -2.60
CA ALA A 159 24.49 -5.09 -2.95
C ALA A 159 24.61 -5.40 -4.45
N THR A 160 23.50 -5.69 -5.12
CA THR A 160 23.43 -6.15 -6.51
C THR A 160 22.45 -5.29 -7.31
N GLY A 161 22.47 -5.42 -8.65
CA GLY A 161 21.40 -4.89 -9.49
C GLY A 161 20.20 -5.83 -9.52
N VAL A 162 19.10 -5.35 -10.07
CA VAL A 162 17.82 -6.05 -10.19
C VAL A 162 17.67 -6.61 -11.60
N THR A 163 17.05 -7.79 -11.71
CA THR A 163 16.66 -8.37 -13.01
C THR A 163 15.14 -8.43 -13.06
N VAL A 164 14.53 -7.75 -14.03
CA VAL A 164 13.08 -7.81 -14.29
C VAL A 164 12.88 -8.35 -15.69
N ASP A 165 12.14 -9.45 -15.83
CA ASP A 165 11.67 -9.88 -17.15
C ASP A 165 10.46 -9.04 -17.52
N MET A 166 10.66 -8.05 -18.38
CA MET A 166 9.62 -7.08 -18.76
C MET A 166 8.37 -7.75 -19.35
N GLY A 167 8.54 -8.83 -20.12
CA GLY A 167 7.43 -9.54 -20.74
C GLY A 167 6.67 -10.42 -19.77
N ALA A 168 7.37 -11.10 -18.86
CA ALA A 168 6.73 -11.91 -17.83
C ALA A 168 6.07 -11.07 -16.72
N SER A 169 6.58 -9.85 -16.50
CA SER A 169 6.12 -8.92 -15.47
C SER A 169 5.04 -7.94 -15.97
N ASN A 170 4.64 -8.02 -17.24
CA ASN A 170 3.71 -7.04 -17.86
C ASN A 170 4.15 -5.58 -17.64
N VAL A 171 5.43 -5.27 -17.93
CA VAL A 171 6.00 -3.93 -17.74
C VAL A 171 6.54 -3.42 -19.07
N GLU A 172 6.19 -2.19 -19.45
CA GLU A 172 6.66 -1.59 -20.70
C GLU A 172 7.88 -0.71 -20.53
N VAL A 173 8.08 -0.11 -19.34
CA VAL A 173 9.20 0.80 -19.10
C VAL A 173 9.87 0.46 -17.77
N ALA A 174 11.19 0.30 -17.79
CA ALA A 174 11.96 0.09 -16.58
C ALA A 174 13.06 1.16 -16.41
N PHE A 175 13.23 1.64 -15.18
CA PHE A 175 14.29 2.56 -14.78
C PHE A 175 15.14 1.89 -13.72
N GLY A 176 16.41 1.63 -14.05
CA GLY A 176 17.40 1.10 -13.11
C GLY A 176 17.97 2.16 -12.17
N ASN A 177 18.71 1.69 -11.17
CA ASN A 177 19.50 2.51 -10.26
C ASN A 177 20.98 2.54 -10.73
N LEU A 178 21.92 2.82 -9.81
CA LEU A 178 23.36 2.90 -10.15
C LEU A 178 24.05 1.52 -10.21
N LYS A 179 23.30 0.43 -10.03
CA LYS A 179 23.77 -0.94 -10.06
C LYS A 179 23.59 -1.53 -11.47
N ASN A 180 24.03 -2.77 -11.64
CA ASN A 180 23.95 -3.47 -12.92
C ASN A 180 22.57 -4.12 -13.05
N ASP A 181 21.57 -3.32 -13.39
CA ASP A 181 20.21 -3.80 -13.64
C ASP A 181 20.08 -4.43 -15.02
N THR A 182 19.17 -5.40 -15.16
CA THR A 182 18.84 -6.07 -16.42
C THR A 182 17.32 -6.07 -16.61
N PHE A 183 16.86 -5.67 -17.80
CA PHE A 183 15.46 -5.57 -18.20
C PHE A 183 15.24 -6.28 -19.53
#